data_AF-A0A6N9NE83-F1
#
_entry.id   AF-A0A6N9NE83-F1
#
_cell.length_a   1.000
_cell.length_b   1.000
_cell.length_c   1.000
_cell.angle_alpha   90.00
_cell.angle_beta   90.00
_cell.angle_gamma   90.00
#
_symmetry.space_group_name_H-M   'P 1'
#
loop_
_entity.id
_entity.type
_entity.pdbx_description
1 polymer ?
#
loop_
_entity_poly.entity_id
_entity_poly.type
_entity_poly.pdbx_seq_one_letter_code
_entity_poly.pdbx_strand_id
1 'polypeptide(L)'
;MFYHKGLYFEFIPGDLGDARFNNIVLEHGYLFLINKVDWFWNAHYIYPSKLVIARSDNLLGTLPIYAASRFIGFDRYTAFQLWFIVLHALNYIFCFWVVNKLFKNSIIAAIGAYVFAFGIFNIGQIYHAQIFARLMLPLIFYCGIYLGFFDLYSILFLVIGYFLIYRDFSLFKKMPIRKDSIIYISSIAVSLASLYTLFKPYSLFQKKQE
;
A
#
# COMPACT_ATOMS: atom_id res chain seq x y z
N MET A 1 -2.33 -25.40 -14.72
CA MET A 1 -3.53 -25.47 -13.87
C MET A 1 -3.37 -26.63 -12.90
N PHE A 2 -2.86 -26.38 -11.69
CA PHE A 2 -2.95 -27.32 -10.58
C PHE A 2 -3.04 -26.50 -9.28
N TYR A 3 -4.27 -26.22 -8.86
CA TYR A 3 -4.56 -25.78 -7.50
C TYR A 3 -4.68 -27.04 -6.65
N HIS A 4 -3.66 -27.39 -5.88
CA HIS A 4 -3.77 -28.36 -4.79
C HIS A 4 -3.43 -27.62 -3.50
N LYS A 5 -4.48 -27.22 -2.77
CA LYS A 5 -4.34 -26.68 -1.42
C LYS A 5 -4.11 -27.86 -0.47
N GLY A 6 -2.85 -28.19 -0.20
CA GLY A 6 -2.50 -29.10 0.89
C GLY A 6 -2.78 -28.44 2.24
N LEU A 7 -3.54 -29.11 3.11
CA LEU A 7 -3.84 -28.66 4.47
C LEU A 7 -2.61 -28.68 5.41
N TYR A 8 -1.51 -29.31 4.98
CA TYR A 8 -0.30 -29.56 5.77
C TYR A 8 0.89 -28.68 5.39
N PHE A 9 0.68 -27.47 4.85
CA PHE A 9 1.77 -26.58 4.42
C PHE A 9 2.73 -27.22 3.39
N GLU A 10 2.25 -28.19 2.62
CA GLU A 10 3.07 -28.94 1.64
C GLU A 10 3.42 -28.12 0.39
N PHE A 11 2.70 -27.02 0.13
CA PHE A 11 2.80 -26.26 -1.11
C PHE A 11 3.15 -24.78 -0.87
N ILE A 12 4.06 -24.26 -1.68
CA ILE A 12 4.47 -22.85 -1.66
C ILE A 12 3.46 -22.03 -2.47
N PRO A 13 2.92 -20.93 -1.93
CA PRO A 13 2.05 -20.04 -2.70
C PRO A 13 2.84 -19.33 -3.81
N GLY A 14 2.30 -19.35 -5.03
CA GLY A 14 2.85 -18.65 -6.20
C GLY A 14 3.39 -19.58 -7.28
N ASP A 15 4.24 -19.06 -8.15
CA ASP A 15 4.83 -19.77 -9.28
C ASP A 15 6.18 -20.43 -8.93
N LEU A 16 6.78 -21.11 -9.92
CA LEU A 16 8.10 -21.73 -9.76
C LEU A 16 9.26 -20.73 -9.90
N GLY A 17 9.00 -19.50 -10.37
CA GLY A 17 10.00 -18.46 -10.54
C GLY A 17 9.98 -17.43 -9.41
N ASP A 18 9.04 -16.49 -9.48
CA ASP A 18 8.99 -15.30 -8.64
C ASP A 18 8.79 -15.62 -7.15
N ALA A 19 7.93 -16.58 -6.80
CA ALA A 19 7.74 -16.96 -5.40
C ALA A 19 9.02 -17.54 -4.78
N ARG A 20 9.78 -18.34 -5.53
CA ARG A 20 11.07 -18.90 -5.07
C ARG A 20 12.13 -17.81 -4.96
N PHE A 21 12.16 -16.91 -5.94
CA PHE A 21 13.04 -15.75 -5.92
C PHE A 21 12.81 -14.91 -4.65
N ASN A 22 11.56 -14.55 -4.35
CA ASN A 22 11.22 -13.77 -3.17
C ASN A 22 11.57 -14.49 -1.86
N ASN A 23 11.41 -15.82 -1.81
CA ASN A 23 11.87 -16.60 -0.66
C ASN A 23 13.40 -16.54 -0.48
N ILE A 24 14.17 -16.62 -1.57
CA ILE A 24 15.64 -16.47 -1.51
C ILE A 24 16.04 -15.07 -1.04
N VAL A 25 15.36 -14.02 -1.50
CA VAL A 25 15.61 -12.64 -1.06
C VAL A 25 15.34 -12.49 0.45
N LEU A 26 14.21 -13.00 0.93
CA LEU A 26 13.85 -12.95 2.34
C LEU A 26 14.83 -13.77 3.21
N GLU A 27 15.24 -14.96 2.76
CA GLU A 27 16.22 -15.77 3.47
C GLU A 27 17.60 -15.10 3.48
N HIS A 28 18.03 -14.46 2.38
CA HIS A 28 19.25 -13.66 2.35
C HIS A 28 19.20 -12.52 3.36
N GLY A 29 18.06 -11.81 3.44
CA GLY A 29 17.84 -10.79 4.45
C GLY A 29 17.91 -11.35 5.89
N TYR A 30 17.34 -12.54 6.13
CA TYR A 30 17.46 -13.20 7.44
C TYR A 30 18.91 -13.59 7.76
N LEU A 31 19.65 -14.16 6.80
CA LEU A 31 21.06 -14.50 6.96
C LEU A 31 21.92 -13.27 7.27
N PHE A 32 21.61 -12.12 6.68
CA PHE A 32 22.22 -10.84 7.02
C PHE A 32 21.92 -10.44 8.48
N LEU A 33 20.66 -10.58 8.94
CA LEU A 33 20.30 -10.24 10.34
C LEU A 33 21.03 -11.11 11.38
N ILE A 34 21.38 -12.35 11.05
CA ILE A 34 22.16 -13.24 11.93
C ILE A 34 23.67 -13.20 11.66
N ASN A 35 24.15 -12.19 10.94
CA ASN A 35 25.57 -11.98 10.59
C ASN A 35 26.22 -13.15 9.85
N LYS A 36 25.46 -13.92 9.06
CA LYS A 36 26.01 -14.95 8.15
C LYS A 36 26.39 -14.40 6.77
N VAL A 37 25.99 -13.16 6.49
CA VAL A 37 26.33 -12.43 5.26
C VAL A 37 26.77 -11.04 5.67
N ASP A 38 27.94 -10.61 5.20
CA ASP A 38 28.52 -9.32 5.59
C ASP A 38 27.82 -8.11 4.95
N TRP A 39 27.27 -8.30 3.76
CA TRP A 39 26.73 -7.20 2.95
C TRP A 39 25.33 -7.52 2.43
N PHE A 40 24.32 -6.78 2.92
CA PHE A 40 22.91 -6.97 2.55
C PHE A 40 22.67 -6.86 1.04
N TRP A 41 23.15 -5.81 0.37
CA TRP A 41 22.82 -5.57 -1.05
C TRP A 41 23.45 -6.56 -2.05
N ASN A 42 24.36 -7.44 -1.60
CA ASN A 42 25.15 -8.29 -2.47
C ASN A 42 24.80 -9.75 -2.22
N ALA A 43 23.81 -10.24 -2.95
CA ALA A 43 23.38 -11.62 -2.89
C ALA A 43 23.95 -12.43 -4.06
N HIS A 44 24.48 -13.61 -3.76
CA HIS A 44 25.27 -14.42 -4.70
C HIS A 44 24.44 -15.32 -5.63
N TYR A 45 23.14 -15.06 -5.82
CA TYR A 45 22.28 -15.91 -6.66
C TYR A 45 22.24 -15.49 -8.14
N ILE A 46 22.80 -14.33 -8.53
CA ILE A 46 23.03 -13.95 -9.95
C ILE A 46 24.52 -13.64 -10.15
N TYR A 47 25.32 -14.66 -10.40
CA TYR A 47 26.73 -14.50 -10.74
C TYR A 47 26.91 -14.10 -12.21
N PRO A 48 27.85 -13.20 -12.58
CA PRO A 48 28.82 -12.46 -11.74
C PRO A 48 28.32 -11.07 -11.29
N SER A 49 27.01 -10.80 -11.34
CA SER A 49 26.47 -9.47 -11.09
C SER A 49 26.57 -9.11 -9.60
N LYS A 50 27.10 -7.92 -9.30
CA LYS A 50 27.08 -7.34 -7.94
C LYS A 50 25.81 -6.50 -7.73
N LEU A 51 25.49 -6.25 -6.46
CA LEU A 51 24.37 -5.40 -6.03
C LEU A 51 22.99 -5.90 -6.53
N VAL A 52 22.83 -7.22 -6.57
CA VAL A 52 21.63 -7.87 -7.12
C VAL A 52 20.36 -7.46 -6.39
N ILE A 53 20.43 -7.32 -5.06
CA ILE A 53 19.28 -6.89 -4.25
C ILE A 53 18.93 -5.42 -4.46
N ALA A 54 19.91 -4.57 -4.77
CA ALA A 54 19.63 -3.16 -5.05
C ALA A 54 18.93 -2.96 -6.41
N ARG A 55 19.13 -3.88 -7.35
CA ARG A 55 18.48 -3.86 -8.68
C ARG A 55 17.12 -4.54 -8.68
N SER A 56 16.76 -5.26 -7.63
CA SER A 56 15.54 -6.07 -7.56
C SER A 56 14.70 -5.69 -6.34
N ASP A 57 13.55 -6.33 -6.19
CA ASP A 57 12.70 -6.14 -5.03
C ASP A 57 13.40 -6.69 -3.78
N ASN A 58 13.84 -5.79 -2.91
CA ASN A 58 14.62 -6.14 -1.73
C ASN A 58 13.78 -6.63 -0.54
N LEU A 59 12.45 -6.44 -0.59
CA LEU A 59 11.47 -6.82 0.44
C LEU A 59 11.80 -6.37 1.87
N LEU A 60 12.69 -5.38 2.04
CA LEU A 60 13.17 -4.93 3.36
C LEU A 60 12.03 -4.55 4.31
N GLY A 61 11.00 -3.89 3.79
CA GLY A 61 9.85 -3.46 4.58
C GLY A 61 9.05 -4.61 5.21
N THR A 62 9.14 -5.82 4.66
CA THR A 62 8.44 -7.01 5.18
C THR A 62 9.38 -8.09 5.69
N LEU A 63 10.69 -7.88 5.61
CA LEU A 63 11.71 -8.78 6.12
C LEU A 63 11.51 -9.12 7.61
N PRO A 64 11.17 -8.18 8.52
CA PRO A 64 10.95 -8.51 9.93
C PRO A 64 9.85 -9.55 10.16
N ILE A 65 8.81 -9.56 9.30
CA ILE A 65 7.70 -10.52 9.38
C ILE A 65 8.21 -11.94 9.08
N TYR A 66 9.02 -12.07 8.02
CA TYR A 66 9.63 -13.36 7.68
C TYR A 66 10.65 -13.78 8.73
N ALA A 67 11.56 -12.87 9.12
CA ALA A 67 12.62 -13.14 10.08
C ALA A 67 12.06 -13.58 11.44
N ALA A 68 10.95 -13.00 11.90
CA ALA A 68 10.30 -13.43 13.14
C ALA A 68 9.96 -14.92 13.14
N SER A 69 9.40 -15.43 12.04
CA SER A 69 9.10 -16.87 11.91
C SER A 69 10.37 -17.72 11.85
N ARG A 70 11.46 -17.23 11.24
CA ARG A 70 12.75 -17.92 11.21
C ARG A 70 13.43 -17.95 12.58
N PHE A 71 13.34 -16.88 13.37
CA PHE A 71 13.86 -16.84 14.73
C PHE A 71 13.15 -17.82 15.67
N ILE A 72 11.87 -18.11 15.44
CA ILE A 72 11.11 -19.14 16.18
C ILE A 72 11.60 -20.56 15.85
N GLY A 73 12.32 -20.74 14.73
CA GLY A 73 12.89 -22.03 14.32
C GLY A 73 12.13 -22.73 13.20
N PHE A 74 11.14 -22.08 12.58
CA PHE A 74 10.46 -22.64 11.40
C PHE A 74 11.40 -22.74 10.20
N ASP A 75 11.19 -23.73 9.34
CA ASP A 75 11.97 -23.89 8.12
C ASP A 75 11.70 -22.76 7.10
N ARG A 76 12.54 -22.68 6.07
CA ARG A 76 12.49 -21.62 5.04
C ARG A 76 11.16 -21.56 4.29
N TYR A 77 10.54 -22.72 4.03
CA TYR A 77 9.28 -22.83 3.30
C TYR A 77 8.09 -22.48 4.19
N THR A 78 8.04 -23.02 5.42
CA THR A 78 6.99 -22.66 6.40
C THR A 78 7.06 -21.18 6.75
N ALA A 79 8.25 -20.63 6.96
CA ALA A 79 8.45 -19.21 7.20
C ALA A 79 7.89 -18.33 6.07
N PHE A 80 8.06 -18.75 4.81
CA PHE A 80 7.54 -18.04 3.65
C PHE A 80 6.01 -18.11 3.56
N GLN A 81 5.40 -19.25 3.88
CA GLN A 81 3.95 -19.39 3.94
C GLN A 81 3.35 -18.54 5.06
N LEU A 82 3.97 -18.55 6.25
CA LEU A 82 3.58 -17.70 7.37
C LEU A 82 3.69 -16.23 7.02
N TRP A 83 4.77 -15.82 6.35
CA TRP A 83 4.92 -14.46 5.83
C TRP A 83 3.73 -14.06 4.94
N PHE A 84 3.33 -14.91 4.00
CA PHE A 84 2.16 -14.69 3.14
C PHE A 84 0.84 -14.55 3.91
N ILE A 85 0.61 -15.41 4.91
CA ILE A 85 -0.60 -15.39 5.75
C ILE A 85 -0.63 -14.11 6.59
N VAL A 86 0.49 -13.76 7.23
CA VAL A 86 0.60 -12.56 8.05
C VAL A 86 0.39 -11.31 7.19
N LEU A 87 0.92 -11.25 5.96
CA LEU A 87 0.66 -10.13 5.07
C LEU A 87 -0.83 -9.95 4.76
N HIS A 88 -1.57 -11.02 4.49
CA HIS A 88 -3.02 -10.92 4.27
C HIS A 88 -3.76 -10.46 5.52
N ALA A 89 -3.40 -10.97 6.69
CA ALA A 89 -3.97 -10.54 7.96
C ALA A 89 -3.70 -9.06 8.23
N LEU A 90 -2.47 -8.59 8.02
CA LEU A 90 -2.12 -7.18 8.18
C LEU A 90 -2.84 -6.31 7.14
N ASN A 91 -2.89 -6.70 5.87
CA ASN A 91 -3.65 -5.98 4.85
C ASN A 91 -5.11 -5.76 5.27
N TYR A 92 -5.74 -6.78 5.84
CA TYR A 92 -7.10 -6.69 6.38
C TYR A 92 -7.16 -5.72 7.57
N ILE A 93 -6.29 -5.89 8.59
CA ILE A 93 -6.31 -5.08 9.81
C ILE A 93 -6.09 -3.59 9.50
N PHE A 94 -5.09 -3.26 8.67
CA PHE A 94 -4.78 -1.88 8.33
C PHE A 94 -5.88 -1.24 7.48
N CYS A 95 -6.44 -1.97 6.52
CA CYS A 95 -7.59 -1.47 5.74
C CYS A 95 -8.83 -1.28 6.62
N PHE A 96 -9.14 -2.25 7.48
CA PHE A 96 -10.25 -2.16 8.43
C PHE A 96 -10.10 -0.94 9.32
N TRP A 97 -8.90 -0.73 9.88
CA TRP A 97 -8.63 0.41 10.75
C TRP A 97 -8.87 1.75 10.04
N VAL A 98 -8.36 1.92 8.82
CA VAL A 98 -8.53 3.14 8.02
C VAL A 98 -10.01 3.37 7.66
N VAL A 99 -10.69 2.36 7.12
CA VAL A 99 -12.10 2.50 6.72
C VAL A 99 -12.99 2.74 7.95
N ASN A 100 -12.73 2.06 9.06
CA ASN A 100 -13.45 2.29 10.31
C ASN A 100 -13.21 3.71 10.85
N LYS A 101 -12.00 4.28 10.68
CA LYS A 101 -11.72 5.68 11.05
C LYS A 101 -12.45 6.68 10.16
N LEU A 102 -12.54 6.43 8.85
CA LEU A 102 -13.20 7.32 7.90
C LEU A 102 -14.74 7.28 8.03
N PHE A 103 -15.31 6.10 8.19
CA PHE A 103 -16.77 5.90 8.14
C PHE A 103 -17.43 5.69 9.50
N LYS A 104 -16.66 5.39 10.55
CA LYS A 104 -17.15 5.03 11.90
C LYS A 104 -18.20 3.90 11.90
N ASN A 105 -18.13 3.01 10.90
CA ASN A 105 -19.03 1.88 10.75
C ASN A 105 -18.22 0.60 10.54
N SER A 106 -18.28 -0.30 11.53
CA SER A 106 -17.49 -1.53 11.54
C SER A 106 -17.93 -2.55 10.49
N ILE A 107 -19.20 -2.54 10.05
CA ILE A 107 -19.69 -3.45 9.02
C ILE A 107 -19.11 -3.06 7.66
N ILE A 108 -19.20 -1.77 7.31
CA ILE A 108 -18.62 -1.24 6.06
C ILE A 108 -17.10 -1.45 6.05
N ALA A 109 -16.45 -1.21 7.20
CA ALA A 109 -15.03 -1.45 7.36
C ALA A 109 -14.65 -2.93 7.16
N ALA A 110 -15.42 -3.86 7.73
CA ALA A 110 -15.18 -5.29 7.58
C ALA A 110 -15.34 -5.75 6.12
N ILE A 111 -16.38 -5.28 5.43
CA ILE A 111 -16.63 -5.61 4.02
C ILE A 111 -15.52 -5.02 3.13
N GLY A 112 -15.18 -3.74 3.32
CA GLY A 112 -14.13 -3.08 2.54
C GLY A 112 -12.75 -3.73 2.74
N ALA A 113 -12.40 -4.04 3.99
CA ALA A 113 -11.16 -4.73 4.32
C ALA A 113 -11.11 -6.15 3.75
N TYR A 114 -12.24 -6.87 3.74
CA TYR A 114 -12.32 -8.19 3.14
C TYR A 114 -12.07 -8.15 1.64
N VAL A 115 -12.73 -7.22 0.92
CA VAL A 115 -12.52 -7.03 -0.52
C VAL A 115 -11.08 -6.62 -0.82
N PHE A 116 -10.48 -5.77 0.01
CA PHE A 116 -9.09 -5.35 -0.16
C PHE A 116 -8.08 -6.50 0.06
N ALA A 117 -8.25 -7.29 1.11
CA ALA A 117 -7.32 -8.36 1.47
C ALA A 117 -7.53 -9.65 0.67
N PHE A 118 -8.77 -10.01 0.36
CA PHE A 118 -9.14 -11.31 -0.23
C PHE A 118 -9.91 -11.19 -1.56
N GLY A 119 -9.95 -10.00 -2.16
CA GLY A 119 -10.65 -9.76 -3.42
C GLY A 119 -10.08 -10.57 -4.60
N ILE A 120 -10.92 -10.78 -5.62
CA ILE A 120 -10.56 -11.57 -6.81
C ILE A 120 -9.35 -11.02 -7.56
N PHE A 121 -9.13 -9.70 -7.50
CA PHE A 121 -7.94 -9.07 -8.07
C PHE A 121 -6.65 -9.62 -7.46
N ASN A 122 -6.65 -9.94 -6.17
CA ASN A 122 -5.48 -10.47 -5.47
C ASN A 122 -5.15 -11.88 -5.94
N ILE A 123 -6.18 -12.69 -6.21
CA ILE A 123 -6.02 -14.04 -6.75
C ILE A 123 -5.36 -14.00 -8.13
N GLY A 124 -5.74 -13.02 -8.97
CA GLY A 124 -5.10 -12.81 -10.28
C GLY A 124 -3.61 -12.46 -10.21
N GLN A 125 -3.13 -11.98 -9.07
CA GLN A 125 -1.74 -11.59 -8.83
C GLN A 125 -0.96 -12.60 -7.99
N ILE A 126 -1.49 -13.82 -7.77
CA ILE A 126 -0.85 -14.83 -6.90
C ILE A 126 0.55 -15.23 -7.33
N TYR A 127 0.89 -15.04 -8.61
CA TYR A 127 2.21 -15.30 -9.17
C TYR A 127 3.24 -14.21 -8.87
N HIS A 128 2.83 -13.07 -8.30
CA HIS A 128 3.69 -11.95 -7.95
C HIS A 128 3.67 -11.73 -6.44
N ALA A 129 4.57 -12.41 -5.72
CA ALA A 129 4.50 -12.43 -4.26
C ALA A 129 4.76 -11.05 -3.64
N GLN A 130 5.56 -10.19 -4.29
CA GLN A 130 5.87 -8.85 -3.77
C GLN A 130 4.63 -7.95 -3.68
N ILE A 131 3.64 -8.15 -4.56
CA ILE A 131 2.42 -7.33 -4.63
C ILE A 131 1.55 -7.53 -3.39
N PHE A 132 1.72 -8.61 -2.62
CA PHE A 132 0.91 -8.84 -1.42
C PHE A 132 1.33 -7.98 -0.22
N ALA A 133 2.48 -7.31 -0.25
CA ALA A 133 2.94 -6.38 0.77
C ALA A 133 2.25 -5.00 0.72
N ARG A 134 0.91 -4.97 0.72
CA ARG A 134 0.10 -3.76 0.53
C ARG A 134 -0.33 -3.07 1.82
N LEU A 135 0.19 -3.50 2.96
CA LEU A 135 -0.26 -3.08 4.30
C LEU A 135 -0.15 -1.56 4.53
N MET A 136 0.79 -0.89 3.87
CA MET A 136 0.98 0.56 3.98
C MET A 136 0.04 1.36 3.05
N LEU A 137 -0.57 0.76 2.02
CA LEU A 137 -1.42 1.50 1.08
C LEU A 137 -2.62 2.19 1.74
N PRO A 138 -3.41 1.53 2.62
CA PRO A 138 -4.51 2.20 3.30
C PRO A 138 -4.03 3.38 4.16
N LEU A 139 -2.88 3.24 4.84
CA LEU A 139 -2.31 4.31 5.67
C LEU A 139 -1.87 5.50 4.83
N ILE A 140 -1.19 5.26 3.71
CA ILE A 140 -0.75 6.31 2.78
C ILE A 140 -1.97 7.07 2.27
N PHE A 141 -3.04 6.35 1.91
CA PHE A 141 -4.30 6.98 1.48
C PHE A 141 -4.92 7.84 2.58
N TYR A 142 -4.99 7.32 3.82
CA TYR A 142 -5.48 8.06 4.97
C TYR A 142 -4.67 9.34 5.21
N CYS A 143 -3.34 9.23 5.31
CA CYS A 143 -2.45 10.38 5.51
C CYS A 143 -2.53 11.37 4.35
N GLY A 144 -2.63 10.87 3.11
CA GLY A 144 -2.76 11.68 1.90
C GLY A 144 -4.00 12.57 1.88
N ILE A 145 -5.13 12.10 2.43
CA ILE A 145 -6.34 12.93 2.59
C ILE A 145 -6.05 14.15 3.48
N TYR A 146 -5.34 13.97 4.59
CA TYR A 146 -5.03 15.08 5.51
C TYR A 146 -3.95 16.00 4.96
N LEU A 147 -2.86 15.44 4.41
CA LEU A 147 -1.79 16.24 3.80
C LEU A 147 -2.29 17.06 2.61
N GLY A 148 -3.09 16.45 1.73
CA GLY A 148 -3.69 17.16 0.60
C GLY A 148 -4.60 18.31 1.04
N PHE A 149 -5.31 18.16 2.16
CA PHE A 149 -6.07 19.25 2.76
C PHE A 149 -5.15 20.39 3.21
N PHE A 150 -4.05 20.09 3.93
CA PHE A 150 -3.07 21.11 4.35
C PHE A 150 -2.40 21.83 3.16
N ASP A 151 -2.06 21.10 2.11
CA ASP A 151 -1.47 21.68 0.90
C ASP A 151 -2.45 22.63 0.19
N LEU A 152 -3.75 22.28 0.13
CA LEU A 152 -4.80 23.16 -0.39
C LEU A 152 -4.89 24.48 0.37
N TYR A 153 -4.83 24.47 1.71
CA TYR A 153 -4.81 25.72 2.51
C TYR A 153 -3.57 26.55 2.25
N SER A 154 -2.42 25.89 2.13
CA SER A 154 -1.14 26.56 1.89
C SER A 154 -1.15 27.27 0.53
N ILE A 155 -1.64 26.61 -0.52
CA ILE A 155 -1.82 27.21 -1.85
C ILE A 155 -2.83 28.35 -1.80
N LEU A 156 -3.98 28.17 -1.12
CA LEU A 156 -4.98 29.22 -0.98
C LEU A 156 -4.40 30.48 -0.29
N PHE A 157 -3.64 30.30 0.79
CA PHE A 157 -3.01 31.41 1.51
C PHE A 157 -1.96 32.12 0.66
N LEU A 158 -1.16 31.38 -0.11
CA LEU A 158 -0.21 31.96 -1.06
C LEU A 158 -0.90 32.77 -2.16
N VAL A 159 -2.01 32.27 -2.71
CA VAL A 159 -2.79 32.98 -3.73
C VAL A 159 -3.42 34.26 -3.15
N ILE A 160 -4.00 34.19 -1.96
CA ILE A 160 -4.55 35.38 -1.27
C ILE A 160 -3.43 36.39 -0.96
N GLY A 161 -2.29 35.93 -0.43
CA GLY A 161 -1.13 36.78 -0.14
C GLY A 161 -0.59 37.46 -1.39
N TYR A 162 -0.50 36.73 -2.51
CA TYR A 162 -0.14 37.29 -3.81
C TYR A 162 -1.10 38.41 -4.23
N PHE A 163 -2.42 38.17 -4.13
CA PHE A 163 -3.42 39.18 -4.47
C PHE A 163 -3.38 40.42 -3.58
N LEU A 164 -3.16 40.24 -2.27
CA LEU A 164 -3.07 41.36 -1.33
C LEU A 164 -1.84 42.24 -1.61
N ILE A 165 -0.69 41.63 -1.92
CA ILE A 165 0.57 42.35 -2.15
C ILE A 165 0.57 43.04 -3.51
N TYR A 166 0.26 42.30 -4.58
CA TYR A 166 0.44 42.79 -5.95
C TYR A 166 -0.81 43.46 -6.51
N ARG A 167 -2.00 43.18 -5.96
CA ARG A 167 -3.31 43.69 -6.43
C ARG A 167 -3.53 43.49 -7.94
N ASP A 168 -2.81 42.53 -8.53
CA ASP A 168 -2.79 42.26 -9.96
C ASP A 168 -3.50 40.94 -10.26
N PHE A 169 -4.56 41.02 -11.04
CA PHE A 169 -5.33 39.86 -11.51
C PHE A 169 -4.83 39.31 -12.85
N SER A 170 -3.74 39.86 -13.41
CA SER A 170 -3.18 39.43 -14.69
C SER A 170 -2.69 37.98 -14.69
N LEU A 171 -2.38 37.40 -13.52
CA LEU A 171 -1.91 36.03 -13.37
C LEU A 171 -2.96 35.00 -13.86
N PHE A 172 -4.25 35.26 -13.63
CA PHE A 172 -5.34 34.42 -14.15
C PHE A 172 -5.60 34.65 -15.65
N LYS A 173 -5.34 35.85 -16.17
CA LYS A 173 -5.44 36.11 -17.63
C LYS A 173 -4.35 35.38 -18.42
N LYS A 174 -3.18 35.13 -17.83
CA LYS A 174 -2.06 34.41 -18.45
C LYS A 174 -2.19 32.88 -18.40
N MET A 175 -3.19 32.35 -17.69
CA MET A 175 -3.50 30.93 -17.66
C MET A 175 -4.69 30.65 -18.59
N PRO A 176 -4.47 30.47 -19.92
CA PRO A 176 -5.57 30.10 -20.81
C PRO A 176 -6.11 28.74 -20.36
N ILE A 177 -7.41 28.70 -20.04
CA ILE A 177 -8.12 27.45 -19.73
C ILE A 177 -8.08 26.60 -20.99
N ARG A 178 -7.16 25.64 -21.02
CA ARG A 178 -7.03 24.69 -22.13
C ARG A 178 -8.21 23.73 -22.08
N LYS A 179 -8.66 23.20 -23.22
CA LYS A 179 -9.78 22.22 -23.25
C LYS A 179 -9.52 21.02 -22.31
N ASP A 180 -8.28 20.60 -22.19
CA ASP A 180 -7.86 19.53 -21.27
C ASP A 180 -8.07 19.91 -19.79
N SER A 181 -7.90 21.19 -19.45
CA SER A 181 -8.13 21.71 -18.09
C SER A 181 -9.60 21.58 -17.68
N ILE A 182 -10.53 21.69 -18.61
CA ILE A 182 -11.96 21.49 -18.36
C ILE A 182 -12.25 20.04 -17.98
N ILE A 183 -11.55 19.08 -18.60
CA ILE A 183 -11.67 17.65 -18.29
C ILE A 183 -11.11 17.35 -16.89
N TYR A 184 -9.99 17.96 -16.51
CA TYR A 184 -9.46 17.80 -15.15
C TYR A 184 -10.34 18.47 -14.10
N ILE A 185 -10.88 19.67 -14.37
CA ILE A 185 -11.78 20.35 -13.45
C ILE A 185 -13.09 19.57 -13.28
N SER A 186 -13.63 19.02 -14.37
CA SER A 186 -14.86 18.22 -14.31
C SER A 186 -14.62 16.90 -13.58
N SER A 187 -13.47 16.24 -13.77
CA SER A 187 -13.14 15.00 -13.04
C SER A 187 -12.93 15.26 -11.55
N ILE A 188 -12.30 16.37 -11.17
CA ILE A 188 -12.19 16.80 -9.77
C ILE A 188 -13.58 17.08 -9.18
N ALA A 189 -14.44 17.80 -9.90
CA ALA A 189 -15.80 18.11 -9.43
C ALA A 189 -16.64 16.85 -9.22
N VAL A 190 -16.60 15.89 -10.16
CA VAL A 190 -17.28 14.59 -10.04
C VAL A 190 -16.71 13.80 -8.87
N SER A 191 -15.38 13.80 -8.70
CA SER A 191 -14.72 13.12 -7.58
C SER A 191 -15.14 13.71 -6.24
N LEU A 192 -15.17 15.05 -6.10
CA LEU A 192 -15.62 15.74 -4.89
C LEU A 192 -17.11 15.54 -4.62
N ALA A 193 -17.97 15.51 -5.64
CA ALA A 193 -19.39 15.21 -5.48
C ALA A 193 -19.62 13.77 -5.01
N SER A 194 -18.84 12.83 -5.53
CA SER A 194 -18.87 11.43 -5.12
C SER A 194 -18.38 11.28 -3.68
N LEU A 195 -17.28 11.96 -3.33
CA LEU A 195 -16.74 12.01 -1.98
C LEU A 195 -17.76 12.63 -1.01
N TYR A 196 -18.40 13.74 -1.37
CA TYR A 196 -19.43 14.36 -0.55
C TYR A 196 -20.61 13.43 -0.32
N THR A 197 -21.07 12.73 -1.35
CA THR A 197 -22.17 11.75 -1.22
C THR A 197 -21.79 10.63 -0.25
N LEU A 198 -20.53 10.20 -0.30
CA LEU A 198 -19.94 9.18 0.57
C LEU A 198 -19.80 9.68 2.03
N PHE A 199 -19.42 10.94 2.25
CA PHE A 199 -19.20 11.57 3.56
C PHE A 199 -20.44 12.24 4.17
N LYS A 200 -21.51 12.49 3.40
CA LYS A 200 -22.78 13.05 3.89
C LYS A 200 -23.37 12.28 5.09
N PRO A 201 -23.41 10.94 5.12
CA PRO A 201 -23.88 10.22 6.31
C PRO A 201 -22.97 10.40 7.53
N TYR A 202 -21.66 10.64 7.34
CA TYR A 202 -20.72 10.91 8.44
C TYR A 202 -21.03 12.24 9.13
N SER A 203 -21.28 13.31 8.38
CA SER A 203 -21.58 14.64 8.95
C SER A 203 -22.92 14.68 9.70
N LEU A 204 -23.90 13.90 9.23
CA LEU A 204 -25.20 13.75 9.90
C LEU A 204 -25.09 12.93 11.19
N PHE A 205 -24.21 11.92 11.23
CA PHE A 205 -23.99 11.11 12.44
C PHE A 205 -23.29 11.90 13.55
N GLN A 206 -22.32 12.74 13.21
CA GLN A 206 -21.62 13.60 14.19
C GLN A 206 -22.57 14.58 14.89
N LYS A 207 -23.47 15.23 14.13
CA LYS A 207 -24.49 16.14 14.67
C LYS A 207 -25.53 15.50 15.60
N LYS A 208 -25.60 14.16 15.64
CA LYS A 208 -26.55 13.42 16.46
C LYS A 208 -25.94 12.95 17.79
N GLN A 209 -24.63 13.11 17.96
CA GLN A 209 -23.89 12.79 19.19
C GLN A 209 -23.53 14.04 20.02
N GLU A 210 -23.81 15.23 19.49
CA GLU A 210 -23.87 16.51 20.22
C GLU A 210 -25.31 16.75 20.70
#